data_AF-A0A6V7KUT7-F1
#
_entry.id   AF-A0A6V7KUT7-F1
#
_cell.length_a   1.000
_cell.length_b   1.000
_cell.length_c   1.000
_cell.angle_alpha   90.00
_cell.angle_beta   90.00
_cell.angle_gamma   90.00
#
_symmetry.space_group_name_H-M   'P 1'
#
loop_
_entity.id
_entity.type
_entity.pdbx_description
1 polymer ?
#
loop_
_entity_poly.entity_id
_entity_poly.type
_entity_poly.pdbx_seq_one_letter_code
_entity_poly.pdbx_strand_id
1 'polypeptide(L)' 'MNWLKEEGFGGIMIWSVDMDDFRGTCGAGKYPLIKAMKKELLSYSVKLEYDGPYETGVRSGKYTTKD' A
#
# COMPACT_ATOMS: atom_id res chain seq x y z
N MET A 1 4.50 2.32 -6.77
CA MET A 1 4.08 1.44 -5.64
C MET A 1 5.04 0.26 -5.47
N ASN A 2 6.27 0.39 -5.96
CA ASN A 2 7.19 -0.75 -6.08
C ASN A 2 7.72 -1.18 -4.73
N TRP A 3 8.21 -0.23 -3.93
CA TRP A 3 8.66 -0.47 -2.56
C TRP A 3 7.64 -1.25 -1.72
N LEU A 4 6.35 -0.86 -1.76
CA LEU A 4 5.32 -1.58 -1.02
C LEU A 4 5.20 -3.05 -1.43
N LYS A 5 5.26 -3.31 -2.74
CA LYS A 5 5.17 -4.67 -3.32
C LYS A 5 6.42 -5.49 -2.99
N GLU A 6 7.59 -4.84 -2.99
CA GLU A 6 8.91 -5.43 -2.67
C GLU A 6 9.00 -5.82 -1.20
N GLU A 7 8.53 -4.97 -0.28
CA GLU A 7 8.50 -5.26 1.16
C GLU A 7 7.34 -6.17 1.59
N GLY A 8 6.44 -6.54 0.67
CA GLY A 8 5.37 -7.49 0.97
C GLY A 8 4.23 -6.95 1.87
N PHE A 9 4.04 -5.63 1.98
CA PHE A 9 2.96 -5.11 2.81
C PHE A 9 1.56 -5.43 2.24
N GLY A 10 0.60 -5.67 3.14
CA GLY A 10 -0.77 -6.06 2.79
C GLY A 10 -1.58 -5.04 2.00
N GLY A 11 -1.20 -3.76 2.03
CA GLY A 11 -1.91 -2.69 1.36
C GLY A 11 -1.51 -1.32 1.85
N ILE A 12 -2.31 -0.32 1.48
CA ILE A 12 -2.11 1.08 1.84
C ILE A 12 -3.31 1.62 2.63
N MET A 13 -3.02 2.53 3.56
CA MET A 13 -4.01 3.42 4.14
C MET A 13 -3.81 4.81 3.52
N ILE A 14 -4.91 5.50 3.22
CA ILE A 14 -4.88 6.83 2.61
C ILE A 14 -5.58 7.79 3.56
N TRP A 15 -4.83 8.77 4.05
CA TRP A 15 -5.35 9.93 4.74
C TRP A 15 -5.12 11.18 3.86
N SER A 16 -6.15 11.75 3.22
CA SER A 16 -7.55 11.36 3.22
C SER A 16 -8.14 11.43 1.81
N VAL A 17 -9.33 10.84 1.65
CA VAL A 17 -10.02 10.76 0.35
C VAL A 17 -10.48 12.13 -0.16
N ASP A 18 -10.84 13.05 0.74
CA ASP A 18 -11.37 14.37 0.42
C ASP A 18 -10.30 15.37 -0.05
N MET A 19 -9.02 15.09 0.25
CA MET A 19 -7.89 15.90 -0.20
C MET A 19 -7.30 15.45 -1.54
N ASP A 20 -7.70 14.31 -2.10
CA ASP A 20 -7.41 14.00 -3.50
C ASP A 20 -8.26 14.91 -4.41
N ASP A 21 -7.90 15.02 -5.70
CA ASP A 21 -8.67 15.83 -6.66
C ASP A 21 -9.99 15.14 -7.03
N PHE A 22 -10.94 15.15 -6.10
CA PHE A 22 -12.25 14.52 -6.23
C PHE A 22 -13.13 15.25 -7.27
N ARG A 23 -12.80 16.50 -7.59
CA ARG A 23 -13.50 17.30 -8.61
C ARG A 23 -12.94 17.10 -10.01
N GLY A 24 -11.69 16.65 -10.14
CA GLY A 24 -11.01 16.45 -11.42
C GLY A 24 -10.54 17.77 -12.03
N THR A 25 -10.26 18.79 -11.22
CA THR A 25 -9.86 20.13 -11.69
C THR A 25 -8.38 20.21 -12.08
N CYS A 26 -7.55 19.25 -11.68
CA CYS A 26 -6.14 19.18 -12.06
C CYS A 26 -5.92 18.59 -13.48
N GLY A 27 -6.98 18.19 -14.19
CA GLY A 27 -6.91 17.71 -15.58
C GLY A 27 -6.64 16.21 -15.76
N ALA A 28 -6.41 15.47 -14.67
CA ALA A 28 -6.18 14.01 -14.69
C ALA A 28 -7.45 13.18 -14.39
N GLY A 29 -8.62 13.82 -14.40
CA GLY A 29 -9.89 13.22 -13.97
C GLY A 29 -10.01 13.10 -12.45
N LYS A 30 -11.15 12.59 -11.97
CA LYS A 30 -11.44 12.50 -10.52
C LYS A 30 -10.59 11.44 -9.82
N TYR A 31 -10.13 11.75 -8.60
CA TYR A 31 -9.32 10.89 -7.74
C TYR A 31 -8.04 10.35 -8.42
N PRO A 32 -7.22 11.22 -9.01
CA PRO A 32 -6.07 10.78 -9.80
C PRO A 32 -5.05 10.00 -8.96
N LEU A 33 -4.79 10.40 -7.71
CA LEU A 33 -3.81 9.72 -6.86
C LEU A 33 -4.31 8.34 -6.44
N ILE A 34 -5.56 8.25 -5.96
CA ILE A 34 -6.16 6.98 -5.54
C ILE A 34 -6.26 6.01 -6.72
N LYS A 35 -6.66 6.49 -7.91
CA LYS A 35 -6.72 5.65 -9.11
C LYS A 35 -5.37 5.13 -9.56
N ALA A 36 -4.32 5.95 -9.46
CA ALA A 36 -2.96 5.51 -9.77
C ALA A 36 -2.53 4.38 -8.83
N MET A 37 -2.74 4.54 -7.52
CA MET A 37 -2.43 3.49 -6.54
C MET A 37 -3.27 2.23 -6.75
N LYS A 38 -4.58 2.36 -7.00
CA LYS A 38 -5.47 1.23 -7.30
C LYS A 38 -5.01 0.47 -8.54
N LYS A 39 -4.61 1.17 -9.61
CA LYS A 39 -4.11 0.55 -10.85
C LYS A 39 -2.87 -0.29 -10.59
N GLU A 40 -1.93 0.24 -9.81
CA GLU A 40 -0.67 -0.43 -9.48
C GLU A 40 -0.82 -1.64 -8.56
N LEU A 41 -1.88 -1.69 -7.76
CA LEU A 41 -2.17 -2.77 -6.82
C LEU A 41 -3.26 -3.74 -7.31
N LEU A 42 -3.85 -3.52 -8.48
CA LEU A 42 -5.02 -4.27 -8.96
C LEU A 42 -4.77 -5.78 -9.06
N SER A 43 -3.56 -6.18 -9.48
CA SER A 43 -3.14 -7.57 -9.61
C SER A 43 -2.10 -7.97 -8.55
N TYR A 44 -1.96 -7.16 -7.50
CA TYR A 44 -0.99 -7.45 -6.45
C TYR A 44 -1.54 -8.51 -5.50
N SER A 45 -0.75 -9.55 -5.29
CA SER A 45 -1.00 -10.60 -4.30
C SER A 45 0.22 -10.70 -3.40
N VAL A 46 -0.01 -10.65 -2.10
CA VAL A 46 1.05 -10.71 -1.10
C VAL A 46 1.51 -12.16 -0.96
N LYS A 47 2.79 -12.40 -1.18
CA LYS A 47 3.40 -13.69 -0.86
C LYS A 47 3.84 -13.65 0.60
N LEU A 48 3.35 -14.61 1.39
CA LEU A 48 3.77 -14.76 2.78
C LEU A 48 5.03 -15.65 2.79
N GLU A 49 6.18 -15.02 2.60
CA GLU A 49 7.49 -15.65 2.65
C GLU A 49 8.19 -15.29 3.96
N TYR A 50 9.03 -16.19 4.47
CA TYR A 50 9.79 -15.92 5.69
C TYR A 50 11.04 -15.11 5.31
N ASP A 51 10.99 -13.80 5.53
CA ASP A 51 12.06 -12.86 5.14
C ASP A 51 13.02 -12.50 6.30
N GLY A 52 13.00 -13.28 7.38
CA GLY A 52 13.92 -13.14 8.51
C GLY A 52 13.25 -13.27 9.89
N PRO A 53 14.03 -13.19 10.99
CA PRO A 53 13.58 -13.52 12.34
C PRO A 53 12.53 -12.57 12.93
N TYR A 54 12.14 -11.54 12.18
CA TYR A 54 11.24 -10.46 12.58
C TYR A 54 9.80 -10.65 12.07
N GLU A 55 9.58 -11.55 11.09
CA GLU A 55 8.26 -11.87 10.53
C GLU A 55 7.76 -13.20 11.11
N THR A 56 7.20 -13.16 12.32
CA THR A 56 6.61 -14.36 12.94
C THR A 56 5.11 -14.43 12.64
N GLY A 57 4.62 -15.61 12.24
CA GLY A 57 3.18 -15.89 12.07
C GLY A 57 2.37 -15.94 13.38
N VAL A 58 2.86 -15.34 14.46
CA VAL A 58 2.20 -15.33 15.76
C VAL A 58 1.28 -14.11 15.81
N ARG A 59 -0.02 -14.33 16.10
CA ARG A 59 -1.08 -13.31 16.20
C ARG A 59 -0.78 -12.14 17.16
N SER A 60 0.28 -12.21 17.96
CA SER A 60 0.76 -11.11 18.81
C SER A 60 1.89 -10.36 18.09
N GLY A 61 1.54 -9.48 17.16
CA GLY A 61 2.50 -8.69 16.39
C GLY A 61 3.38 -7.81 17.29
N LYS A 62 4.67 -8.12 17.36
CA LYS A 62 5.71 -7.16 17.73
C LYS A 62 6.27 -6.58 16.43
N TYR A 63 5.87 -5.35 16.12
CA TYR A 63 6.48 -4.60 15.03
C TYR A 63 7.86 -4.12 15.48
N THR A 64 8.90 -4.56 14.79
CA THR A 64 10.24 -3.94 14.86
C THR A 64 10.66 -3.63 13.43
N THR A 65 10.83 -2.34 13.12
CA THR A 65 11.23 -1.84 11.80
C THR A 65 12.58 -2.44 11.36
N LYS A 66 12.69 -2.88 10.10
CA LYS A 66 14.00 -3.08 9.45
C LYS A 66 14.64 -1.69 9.32
N ASP A 67 15.82 -1.52 9.90
CA ASP A 67 16.64 -0.31 9.82
C ASP A 67 17.04 0.02 8.37
#